data_AF-A0A9E5N274-F1
#
_entry.id   AF-A0A9E5N274-F1
#
_cell.length_a   1.000
_cell.length_b   1.000
_cell.length_c   1.000
_cell.angle_alpha   90.00
_cell.angle_beta   90.00
_cell.angle_gamma   90.00
#
_symmetry.space_group_name_H-M   'P 1'
#
loop_
_entity.id
_entity.type
_entity.pdbx_description
1 polymer ?
#
loop_
_entity_poly.entity_id
_entity_poly.type
_entity_poly.pdbx_seq_one_letter_code
_entity_poly.pdbx_strand_id
1 'polypeptide(L)' 'MLGGIGHALVAAVEEAIFFHTLARYSQPDFVTKGDNPRTEHYSAVGPEVLEGPRREKLGARSDIFVR' A
#
# COMPACT_ATOMS: atom_id res chain seq x y z
N MET A 1 -1.98 1.72 -14.31
CA MET A 1 -3.41 1.97 -13.99
C MET A 1 -3.85 1.01 -12.91
N LEU A 2 -4.40 1.51 -11.80
CA LEU A 2 -5.03 0.67 -10.76
C LEU A 2 -6.07 -0.25 -11.42
N GLY A 3 -6.04 -1.55 -11.10
CA GLY A 3 -6.93 -2.55 -11.72
C GLY A 3 -6.44 -3.17 -13.05
N GLY A 4 -5.27 -2.79 -13.56
CA GLY A 4 -4.63 -3.52 -14.67
C GLY A 4 -3.95 -4.82 -14.21
N ILE A 5 -3.60 -5.71 -15.15
CA ILE A 5 -2.98 -7.02 -14.84
C ILE A 5 -1.69 -6.91 -14.00
N GLY A 6 -0.92 -5.84 -14.18
CA GLY A 6 0.30 -5.59 -13.40
C GLY A 6 0.06 -5.18 -11.94
N HIS A 7 -1.18 -4.86 -11.56
CA HIS A 7 -1.59 -4.62 -10.18
C HIS A 7 -2.27 -5.82 -9.52
N ALA A 8 -2.52 -6.90 -10.28
CA ALA A 8 -3.06 -8.11 -9.69
C ALA A 8 -2.01 -8.78 -8.80
N LEU A 9 -2.46 -9.34 -7.67
CA LEU A 9 -1.62 -10.26 -6.90
C LEU A 9 -1.42 -11.54 -7.71
N VAL A 10 -0.29 -12.21 -7.47
CA VAL A 10 -0.12 -13.57 -7.98
C VAL A 10 -1.17 -14.48 -7.35
N ALA A 11 -1.75 -15.39 -8.15
CA ALA A 11 -2.90 -16.20 -7.76
C ALA A 11 -2.69 -16.95 -6.43
N ALA A 12 -1.50 -17.51 -6.21
CA ALA A 12 -1.18 -18.24 -4.97
C ALA A 12 -1.26 -17.36 -3.71
N VAL A 13 -0.95 -16.06 -3.81
CA VAL A 13 -1.04 -15.13 -2.66
C VAL A 13 -2.49 -14.75 -2.41
N GLU A 14 -3.27 -14.51 -3.46
CA GLU A 14 -4.70 -14.22 -3.35
C GLU A 14 -5.46 -15.40 -2.70
N GLU A 15 -5.18 -16.63 -3.16
CA GLU A 15 -5.77 -17.84 -2.61
C GLU A 15 -5.42 -18.02 -1.11
N ALA A 16 -4.17 -17.78 -0.73
CA ALA A 16 -3.75 -17.83 0.68
C ALA A 16 -4.51 -16.82 1.56
N ILE A 17 -4.71 -15.59 1.07
CA ILE A 17 -5.50 -14.56 1.77
C ILE A 17 -6.95 -15.00 1.93
N PHE A 18 -7.55 -15.56 0.87
CA PHE A 18 -8.92 -16.06 0.89
C PHE A 18 -9.12 -17.15 1.96
N PHE A 19 -8.28 -18.20 1.96
CA PHE A 19 -8.37 -19.26 2.95
C PHE A 19 -8.14 -18.76 4.37
N HIS A 20 -7.16 -17.87 4.57
CA HIS A 20 -6.92 -17.27 5.88
C HIS A 20 -8.14 -16.49 6.39
N THR A 21 -8.77 -15.70 5.51
CA THR A 21 -9.97 -14.91 5.82
C THR A 21 -11.10 -15.80 6.32
N LEU A 22 -11.37 -16.92 5.63
CA LEU A 22 -12.40 -17.87 6.02
C LEU A 22 -12.07 -18.61 7.32
N ALA A 23 -10.83 -19.10 7.46
CA ALA A 23 -10.41 -19.87 8.62
C ALA A 23 -10.36 -19.03 9.91
N ARG A 24 -10.05 -17.74 9.78
CA ARG A 24 -9.89 -16.82 10.91
C ARG A 24 -11.08 -15.89 11.12
N TYR A 25 -12.07 -15.90 10.24
CA TYR A 25 -13.18 -14.95 10.21
C TYR A 25 -12.70 -13.49 10.29
N SER A 26 -11.58 -13.19 9.62
CA SER A 26 -10.92 -11.88 9.70
C SER A 26 -10.72 -11.31 8.31
N GLN A 27 -11.31 -10.15 8.05
CA GLN A 27 -11.17 -9.45 6.77
C GLN A 27 -9.73 -8.92 6.59
N PRO A 28 -9.11 -9.10 5.42
CA PRO A 28 -7.82 -8.53 5.11
C PRO A 28 -7.94 -7.05 4.70
N ASP A 29 -6.96 -6.25 5.09
CA ASP A 29 -6.84 -4.85 4.65
C ASP A 29 -5.89 -4.75 3.46
N PHE A 30 -6.34 -4.09 2.39
CA PHE A 30 -5.52 -3.79 1.22
C PHE A 30 -5.11 -2.32 1.22
N VAL A 31 -3.81 -2.05 1.26
CA VAL A 31 -3.26 -0.70 1.19
C VAL A 31 -2.51 -0.52 -0.12
N THR A 32 -2.93 0.47 -0.91
CA THR A 32 -2.23 0.87 -2.14
C THR A 32 -1.21 1.96 -1.84
N LYS A 33 -0.07 1.95 -2.53
CA LYS A 33 1.01 2.94 -2.41
C LYS A 33 1.38 3.55 -3.77
N GLY A 34 2.06 4.69 -3.77
CA GLY A 34 2.59 5.31 -4.99
C GLY A 34 1.55 6.05 -5.84
N ASP A 35 0.58 6.69 -5.19
CA ASP A 35 -0.44 7.53 -5.83
C ASP A 35 0.07 8.95 -6.15
N ASN A 36 1.02 9.47 -5.37
CA ASN A 36 1.64 10.77 -5.63
C ASN A 36 2.87 10.65 -6.54
N PRO A 37 2.84 11.16 -7.79
CA PRO A 37 3.97 11.06 -8.72
C PRO A 37 5.18 11.92 -8.34
N ARG A 38 5.07 12.78 -7.31
CA ARG A 38 6.13 13.69 -6.88
C ARG A 38 7.06 13.09 -5.82
N THR A 39 6.74 11.91 -5.30
CA THR A 39 7.59 11.14 -4.39
C THR A 39 7.41 9.67 -4.68
N GLU A 40 8.51 8.94 -4.62
CA GLU A 40 8.42 7.49 -4.59
C GLU A 40 7.87 7.04 -3.23
N HIS A 41 7.28 5.84 -3.24
CA HIS A 41 6.75 5.19 -2.05
C HIS A 41 7.20 3.74 -2.05
N TYR A 42 8.50 3.52 -1.87
CA TYR A 42 9.07 2.16 -1.89
C TYR A 42 8.68 1.37 -0.65
N SER A 43 8.77 1.99 0.52
CA SER A 43 8.34 1.41 1.80
C SER A 43 6.83 1.16 1.86
N ALA A 44 6.40 0.16 2.63
CA ALA A 44 4.98 -0.01 2.97
C ALA A 44 4.50 1.08 3.95
N VAL A 45 5.39 1.63 4.77
CA VAL A 45 5.04 2.57 5.85
C VAL A 45 4.76 3.97 5.33
N GLY A 46 5.46 4.45 4.31
CA GLY A 46 5.30 5.83 3.85
C GLY A 46 6.30 6.19 2.77
N PRO A 47 6.10 7.34 2.09
CA PRO A 47 6.99 7.80 1.05
C PRO A 47 8.33 8.27 1.61
N GLU A 48 9.36 8.17 0.79
CA GLU A 48 10.73 8.53 1.18
C GLU A 48 10.90 10.05 1.34
N VAL A 49 10.17 10.84 0.55
CA VAL A 49 10.23 12.32 0.59
C VAL A 49 8.89 12.87 1.04
N LEU A 50 8.87 13.51 2.22
CA LEU A 50 7.65 14.05 2.82
C LEU A 50 7.38 15.52 2.47
N GLU A 51 8.44 16.28 2.13
CA GLU A 51 8.37 17.70 1.82
C GLU A 51 9.11 18.00 0.51
N GLY A 52 8.50 18.84 -0.32
CA GLY A 52 9.11 19.30 -1.56
C GLY A 52 10.05 20.49 -1.37
N PRO A 53 10.69 20.96 -2.46
CA PRO A 53 11.65 22.07 -2.41
C PRO A 53 11.07 23.39 -1.87
N ARG A 54 9.75 23.56 -1.89
CA ARG A 54 9.04 24.76 -1.39
C ARG A 54 8.32 24.49 -0.05
N ARG A 55 8.72 23.44 0.68
CA ARG A 55 8.08 22.98 1.94
C ARG A 55 6.62 22.59 1.80
N GLU A 56 6.19 22.28 0.58
CA GLU A 56 4.89 21.69 0.36
C GLU A 56 4.88 20.23 0.80
N LYS A 57 3.79 19.80 1.44
CA LYS A 57 3.63 18.42 1.86
C LYS A 57 3.45 17.51 0.64
N LEU A 58 4.30 16.50 0.52
CA LEU A 58 4.23 15.47 -0.53
C LEU A 58 3.66 14.16 -0.01
N GLY A 59 3.76 13.87 1.28
CA GLY A 59 3.22 12.64 1.84
C GLY A 59 3.23 12.62 3.36
N ALA A 60 2.84 11.48 3.92
CA ALA A 60 2.91 11.20 5.34
C ALA A 60 3.21 9.71 5.55
N ARG A 61 3.79 9.37 6.71
CA ARG A 61 3.87 7.97 7.12
C ARG A 61 2.50 7.49 7.58
N SER A 62 2.21 6.23 7.29
CA SER A 62 0.97 5.55 7.61
C SER A 62 0.98 5.09 9.06
N ASP A 63 -0.01 5.54 9.81
CA ASP A 63 -0.25 5.15 11.20
C ASP A 63 -0.82 3.71 11.31
N ILE A 64 -1.18 3.09 10.18
CA ILE A 64 -1.68 1.70 10.13
C ILE A 64 -0.55 0.71 10.45
N PHE A 65 0.68 1.01 10.03
CA PHE A 65 1.82 0.09 10.15
C PHE A 65 2.74 0.38 11.33
N VAL A 66 2.78 1.63 11.79
CA VAL A 66 3.65 2.06 12.88
C VAL A 66 2.85 2.97 13.80
N ARG A 67 2.78 2.60 15.08
CA ARG A 67 2.24 3.44 16.16
C ARG A 67 3.35 4.23 16.83
#